data_AF-A0A938BAY4-F1
#
_entry.id   AF-A0A938BAY4-F1
#
_cell.length_a   1.000
_cell.length_b   1.000
_cell.length_c   1.000
_cell.angle_alpha   90.00
_cell.angle_beta   90.00
_cell.angle_gamma   90.00
#
_symmetry.space_group_name_H-M   'P 1'
#
loop_
_entity.id
_entity.type
_entity.pdbx_description
1 polymer ?
#
loop_
_entity_poly.entity_id
_entity_poly.type
_entity_poly.pdbx_seq_one_letter_code
_entity_poly.pdbx_strand_id
1 'polypeptide(L)'
;MKRSLLLSVTCLFVLFAVTHIANAQKKVEGPWAFMIAACAAGKGGAASTDVDSLKEVSKGAVTEDEVAKGLTKAIQGIRIGGLHWVSAKIAATGGDNIQDMIKANQAKWGGGWAKLAADVNDHSAYFYTEVKFSKDQKGVTMKVGSDDSVKVWVNGAAVHKNAVDRGAGDFQDTFKADLKNGNNPVLVKVSERGGGWSMFFGVDGDPGVTVVAVEPVGKLTTSWGNVKATY
;
A
#
# COMPACT_ATOMS: atom_id res chain seq x y z
N MET A 1 36.91 20.74 71.87
CA MET A 1 36.53 21.71 70.82
C MET A 1 36.71 21.05 69.45
N LYS A 2 35.82 21.38 68.51
CA LYS A 2 35.35 20.57 67.38
C LYS A 2 36.43 20.26 66.31
N ARG A 3 36.47 19.01 65.83
CA ARG A 3 37.11 18.60 64.57
C ARG A 3 36.09 18.78 63.44
N SER A 4 36.43 19.57 62.42
CA SER A 4 35.62 19.74 61.21
C SER A 4 36.09 18.74 60.16
N LEU A 5 35.22 17.83 59.75
CA LEU A 5 35.42 16.90 58.65
C LEU A 5 34.70 17.48 57.42
N LEU A 6 35.45 17.95 56.41
CA LEU A 6 34.86 18.27 55.11
C LEU A 6 34.64 16.96 54.34
N LEU A 7 33.39 16.57 54.14
CA LEU A 7 33.01 15.60 53.10
C LEU A 7 32.70 16.37 51.81
N SER A 8 33.53 16.19 50.80
CA SER A 8 33.23 16.61 49.43
C SER A 8 32.26 15.60 48.82
N VAL A 9 31.01 16.00 48.57
CA VAL A 9 30.03 15.19 47.86
C VAL A 9 30.15 15.51 46.37
N THR A 10 30.93 14.72 45.65
CA THR A 10 30.99 14.79 44.19
C THR A 10 29.74 14.07 43.64
N CYS A 11 28.74 14.84 43.22
CA CYS A 11 27.53 14.31 42.61
C CYS A 11 27.84 13.87 41.17
N LEU A 12 28.00 12.57 40.95
CA LEU A 12 28.22 11.98 39.63
C LEU A 12 26.86 11.83 38.92
N PHE A 13 26.48 12.83 38.12
CA PHE A 13 25.35 12.70 37.18
C PHE A 13 25.77 11.81 36.01
N VAL A 14 25.37 10.54 36.03
CA VAL A 14 25.48 9.64 34.88
C VAL A 14 24.34 9.96 33.92
N LEU A 15 24.65 10.75 32.89
CA LEU A 15 23.73 11.05 31.79
C LEU A 15 23.64 9.80 30.89
N PHE A 16 22.64 8.95 31.09
CA PHE A 16 22.31 7.90 30.13
C PHE A 16 21.68 8.54 28.89
N ALA A 17 22.52 8.93 27.93
CA ALA A 17 22.05 9.24 26.58
C ALA A 17 21.67 7.93 25.88
N VAL A 18 20.40 7.54 26.01
CA VAL A 18 19.83 6.47 25.17
C VAL A 18 19.69 7.07 23.77
N THR A 19 20.63 6.75 22.88
CA THR A 19 20.50 7.07 21.47
C THR A 19 19.43 6.17 20.86
N HIS A 20 18.20 6.68 20.77
CA HIS A 20 17.21 6.08 19.87
C HIS A 20 17.66 6.33 18.44
N ILE A 21 18.35 5.35 17.84
CA ILE A 21 18.48 5.28 16.38
C ILE A 21 17.06 5.05 15.86
N ALA A 22 16.38 6.14 15.49
CA ALA A 22 15.12 6.06 14.78
C ALA A 22 15.41 5.40 13.42
N ASN A 23 15.26 4.08 13.35
CA ASN A 23 15.35 3.39 12.08
C ASN A 23 14.13 3.83 11.26
N ALA A 24 14.36 4.59 10.19
CA ALA A 24 13.27 5.05 9.33
C ALA A 24 12.57 3.81 8.75
N GLN A 25 11.27 3.71 9.01
CA GLN A 25 10.48 2.58 8.53
C GLN A 25 10.57 2.49 7.01
N LYS A 26 10.92 1.31 6.49
CA LYS A 26 11.10 1.08 5.06
C LYS A 26 9.75 1.14 4.34
N LYS A 27 9.72 1.80 3.18
CA LYS A 27 8.56 1.82 2.29
C LYS A 27 8.44 0.51 1.52
N VAL A 28 7.21 0.04 1.39
CA VAL A 28 6.84 -1.07 0.51
C VAL A 28 6.65 -0.51 -0.89
N GLU A 29 7.72 -0.51 -1.68
CA GLU A 29 7.68 -0.06 -3.08
C GLU A 29 7.01 -1.09 -4.00
N GLY A 30 6.90 -2.34 -3.56
CA GLY A 30 6.21 -3.40 -4.27
C GLY A 30 6.98 -4.73 -4.28
N PRO A 31 6.59 -5.68 -5.16
CA PRO A 31 5.60 -5.45 -6.20
C PRO A 31 4.19 -5.22 -5.61
N TRP A 32 3.33 -4.59 -6.39
CA TRP A 32 1.92 -4.35 -6.10
C TRP A 32 1.07 -4.92 -7.23
N ALA A 33 -0.04 -5.55 -6.89
CA ALA A 33 -1.14 -5.70 -7.83
C ALA A 33 -1.92 -4.38 -7.86
N PHE A 34 -1.91 -3.73 -9.01
CA PHE A 34 -2.38 -2.36 -9.17
C PHE A 34 -3.60 -2.29 -10.10
N MET A 35 -4.55 -1.45 -9.74
CA MET A 35 -5.76 -1.13 -10.50
C MET A 35 -6.18 0.31 -10.20
N ILE A 36 -6.88 0.96 -11.13
CA ILE A 36 -7.62 2.19 -10.86
C ILE A 36 -9.10 2.01 -11.24
N ALA A 37 -9.98 2.78 -10.59
CA ALA A 37 -11.37 2.90 -10.98
C ALA A 37 -11.78 4.37 -10.93
N ALA A 38 -12.51 4.81 -11.96
CA ALA A 38 -13.08 6.14 -12.01
C ALA A 38 -14.07 6.35 -10.85
N CYS A 39 -14.06 7.54 -10.26
CA CYS A 39 -15.09 8.00 -9.36
C CYS A 39 -16.21 8.68 -10.15
N ALA A 40 -17.33 9.00 -9.49
CA ALA A 40 -18.29 9.93 -10.07
C ALA A 40 -17.60 11.27 -10.38
N ALA A 41 -18.03 11.94 -11.46
CA ALA A 41 -17.39 13.16 -11.95
C ALA A 41 -17.34 14.25 -10.86
N GLY A 42 -16.16 14.80 -10.59
CA GLY A 42 -15.95 15.78 -9.53
C GLY A 42 -16.29 15.23 -8.14
N LYS A 43 -16.08 13.93 -7.90
CA LYS A 43 -16.27 13.25 -6.62
C LYS A 43 -15.07 12.38 -6.24
N GLY A 44 -13.90 12.60 -6.82
CA GLY A 44 -12.65 12.07 -6.31
C GLY A 44 -12.27 12.61 -4.92
N GLY A 45 -11.09 12.21 -4.44
CA GLY A 45 -10.56 12.64 -3.16
C GLY A 45 -11.35 12.11 -1.96
N ALA A 46 -11.58 12.96 -0.97
CA ALA A 46 -12.32 12.65 0.26
C ALA A 46 -13.75 12.17 0.00
N ALA A 47 -14.38 12.65 -1.07
CA ALA A 47 -15.77 12.32 -1.40
C ALA A 47 -15.96 10.85 -1.83
N SER A 48 -14.91 10.21 -2.33
CA SER A 48 -14.92 8.81 -2.79
C SER A 48 -14.23 7.85 -1.82
N THR A 49 -13.68 8.30 -0.68
CA THR A 49 -12.95 7.42 0.25
C THR A 49 -13.80 6.22 0.70
N ASP A 50 -15.08 6.44 0.98
CA ASP A 50 -16.04 5.39 1.38
C ASP A 50 -16.91 4.85 0.23
N VAL A 51 -16.76 5.37 -0.99
CA VAL A 51 -17.43 4.84 -2.18
C VAL A 51 -16.67 3.63 -2.69
N ASP A 52 -17.33 2.49 -2.87
CA ASP A 52 -16.71 1.33 -3.50
C ASP A 52 -16.60 1.55 -5.02
N SER A 53 -15.55 2.24 -5.46
CA SER A 53 -15.41 2.62 -6.88
C SER A 53 -15.20 1.39 -7.77
N LEU A 54 -14.64 0.30 -7.24
CA LEU A 54 -14.56 -0.97 -7.95
C LEU A 54 -15.98 -1.50 -8.25
N LYS A 55 -16.86 -1.51 -7.26
CA LYS A 55 -18.25 -1.93 -7.40
C LYS A 55 -19.02 -1.04 -8.36
N GLU A 56 -18.90 0.27 -8.25
CA GLU A 56 -19.65 1.19 -9.10
C GLU A 56 -19.27 1.02 -10.58
N VAL A 57 -17.97 1.03 -10.89
CA VAL A 57 -17.51 0.94 -12.29
C VAL A 57 -17.70 -0.45 -12.87
N SER A 58 -17.55 -1.50 -12.05
CA SER A 58 -17.78 -2.89 -12.48
C SER A 58 -19.25 -3.31 -12.47
N LYS A 59 -20.16 -2.44 -12.03
CA LYS A 59 -21.60 -2.76 -11.81
C LYS A 59 -21.79 -3.94 -10.86
N GLY A 60 -20.96 -4.04 -9.84
CA GLY A 60 -21.02 -5.07 -8.80
C GLY A 60 -20.35 -6.39 -9.14
N ALA A 61 -19.56 -6.48 -10.22
CA ALA A 61 -18.81 -7.69 -10.54
C ALA A 61 -17.63 -7.93 -9.56
N VAL A 62 -17.09 -6.87 -8.96
CA VAL A 62 -16.05 -6.90 -7.93
C VAL A 62 -16.24 -5.75 -6.95
N THR A 63 -15.93 -5.99 -5.68
CA THR A 63 -15.99 -5.02 -4.59
C THR A 63 -14.62 -4.83 -3.92
N GLU A 64 -14.44 -3.71 -3.23
CA GLU A 64 -13.27 -3.46 -2.36
C GLU A 64 -13.11 -4.55 -1.30
N ASP A 65 -14.21 -4.96 -0.68
CA ASP A 65 -14.22 -5.97 0.39
C ASP A 65 -13.80 -7.37 -0.11
N GLU A 66 -14.13 -7.73 -1.35
CA GLU A 66 -13.66 -8.98 -1.97
C GLU A 66 -12.16 -8.93 -2.23
N VAL A 67 -11.66 -7.84 -2.81
CA VAL A 67 -10.22 -7.65 -3.06
C VAL A 67 -9.44 -7.64 -1.75
N ALA A 68 -9.94 -6.96 -0.71
CA ALA A 68 -9.29 -6.85 0.60
C ALA A 68 -9.13 -8.20 1.30
N LYS A 69 -10.01 -9.17 1.02
CA LYS A 69 -9.91 -10.55 1.54
C LYS A 69 -8.92 -11.41 0.76
N GLY A 70 -8.71 -11.10 -0.52
CA GLY A 70 -7.71 -11.77 -1.35
C GLY A 70 -7.92 -11.55 -2.85
N LEU A 71 -6.84 -11.25 -3.57
CA LEU A 71 -6.90 -11.01 -5.01
C LEU A 71 -6.82 -12.30 -5.83
N THR A 72 -7.94 -13.03 -5.90
CA THR A 72 -8.03 -14.31 -6.63
C THR A 72 -7.88 -14.15 -8.15
N LYS A 73 -7.55 -15.24 -8.87
CA LYS A 73 -7.50 -15.26 -10.35
C LYS A 73 -8.82 -14.84 -11.00
N ALA A 74 -9.95 -15.18 -10.37
CA ALA A 74 -11.27 -14.77 -10.85
C ALA A 74 -11.42 -13.25 -10.81
N ILE A 75 -11.05 -12.62 -9.68
CA ILE A 75 -11.05 -11.17 -9.53
C ILE A 75 -10.07 -10.51 -10.51
N GLN A 76 -8.87 -11.08 -10.69
CA GLN A 76 -7.88 -10.57 -11.64
C GLN A 76 -8.37 -10.59 -13.09
N GLY A 77 -9.26 -11.53 -13.44
CA GLY A 77 -9.86 -11.63 -14.78
C GLY A 77 -10.93 -10.58 -15.07
N ILE A 78 -11.42 -9.86 -14.06
CA ILE A 78 -12.45 -8.82 -14.22
C ILE A 78 -11.81 -7.56 -14.77
N ARG A 79 -12.37 -7.06 -15.89
CA ARG A 79 -11.96 -5.78 -16.47
C ARG A 79 -12.82 -4.64 -15.95
N ILE A 80 -12.19 -3.52 -15.64
CA ILE A 80 -12.84 -2.31 -15.11
C ILE A 80 -12.55 -1.18 -16.09
N GLY A 81 -13.56 -0.70 -16.83
CA GLY A 81 -13.34 0.36 -17.84
C GLY A 81 -12.33 -0.01 -18.94
N GLY A 82 -12.16 -1.31 -19.24
CA GLY A 82 -11.13 -1.81 -20.17
C GLY A 82 -9.72 -1.95 -19.57
N LEU A 83 -9.55 -1.56 -18.31
CA LEU A 83 -8.36 -1.82 -17.50
C LEU A 83 -8.41 -3.23 -16.91
N HIS A 84 -7.24 -3.74 -16.55
CA HIS A 84 -7.02 -5.04 -15.93
C HIS A 84 -5.95 -4.88 -14.86
N TRP A 85 -5.90 -5.81 -13.90
CA TRP A 85 -4.89 -5.79 -12.84
C TRP A 85 -3.49 -5.92 -13.45
N VAL A 86 -2.54 -5.11 -12.96
CA VAL A 86 -1.15 -5.12 -13.42
C VAL A 86 -0.18 -5.24 -12.25
N SER A 87 1.00 -5.82 -12.49
CA SER A 87 2.10 -5.74 -11.52
C SER A 87 2.79 -4.39 -11.65
N ALA A 88 2.97 -3.70 -10.53
CA ALA A 88 3.60 -2.38 -10.49
C ALA A 88 4.60 -2.24 -9.33
N LYS A 89 5.52 -1.30 -9.48
CA LYS A 89 6.41 -0.82 -8.42
C LYS A 89 6.24 0.69 -8.34
N ILE A 90 6.06 1.21 -7.13
CA ILE A 90 5.87 2.64 -6.87
C ILE A 90 7.14 3.24 -6.25
N ALA A 91 7.46 4.48 -6.59
CA ALA A 91 8.64 5.16 -6.05
C ALA A 91 8.47 5.49 -4.56
N ALA A 92 9.55 5.39 -3.78
CA ALA A 92 9.56 5.68 -2.35
C ALA A 92 9.43 7.18 -2.01
N THR A 93 9.44 8.07 -3.01
CA THR A 93 9.37 9.52 -2.88
C THR A 93 8.60 10.11 -4.06
N GLY A 94 8.27 11.40 -3.99
CA GLY A 94 7.61 12.15 -5.07
C GLY A 94 6.22 12.67 -4.68
N GLY A 95 5.77 13.73 -5.36
CA GLY A 95 4.42 14.28 -5.20
C GLY A 95 3.40 13.71 -6.18
N ASP A 96 3.84 12.95 -7.18
CA ASP A 96 2.99 12.40 -8.24
C ASP A 96 3.35 10.95 -8.58
N ASN A 97 3.78 10.18 -7.58
CA ASN A 97 4.43 8.88 -7.80
C ASN A 97 3.50 7.80 -8.38
N ILE A 98 2.17 7.95 -8.26
CA ILE A 98 1.19 7.06 -8.90
C ILE A 98 1.09 7.38 -10.38
N GLN A 99 0.90 8.66 -10.71
CA GLN A 99 0.75 9.10 -12.09
C GLN A 99 2.04 8.89 -12.90
N ASP A 100 3.21 9.12 -12.31
CA ASP A 100 4.52 8.83 -12.92
C ASP A 100 4.69 7.33 -13.21
N MET A 101 4.31 6.47 -12.26
CA MET A 101 4.31 5.02 -12.44
C MET A 101 3.38 4.61 -13.58
N ILE A 102 2.17 5.18 -13.67
CA ILE A 102 1.23 4.91 -14.77
C ILE A 102 1.86 5.35 -16.09
N LYS A 103 2.33 6.61 -16.21
CA LYS A 103 2.94 7.15 -17.43
C LYS A 103 4.08 6.28 -17.93
N ALA A 104 4.95 5.79 -17.04
CA ALA A 104 6.10 4.97 -17.39
C ALA A 104 5.76 3.56 -17.89
N ASN A 105 4.56 3.05 -17.59
CA ASN A 105 4.20 1.64 -17.82
C ASN A 105 2.95 1.43 -18.69
N GLN A 106 2.07 2.42 -18.84
CA GLN A 106 0.75 2.26 -19.47
C GLN A 106 0.81 1.73 -20.90
N ALA A 107 1.82 2.12 -21.68
CA ALA A 107 2.02 1.61 -23.04
C ALA A 107 2.41 0.11 -23.03
N LYS A 108 3.20 -0.33 -22.04
CA LYS A 108 3.61 -1.73 -21.87
C LYS A 108 2.48 -2.59 -21.33
N TRP A 109 1.66 -2.05 -20.43
CA TRP A 109 0.47 -2.74 -19.91
C TRP A 109 -0.60 -2.91 -20.98
N GLY A 110 -0.70 -1.97 -21.94
CA GLY A 110 -1.59 -2.09 -23.08
C GLY A 110 -3.08 -2.06 -22.72
N GLY A 111 -3.95 -2.42 -23.68
CA GLY A 111 -5.40 -2.41 -23.48
C GLY A 111 -5.93 -1.01 -23.13
N GLY A 112 -6.77 -0.91 -22.10
CA GLY A 112 -7.28 0.38 -21.62
C GLY A 112 -6.18 1.29 -21.06
N TRP A 113 -5.09 0.73 -20.50
CA TRP A 113 -3.99 1.53 -19.93
C TRP A 113 -3.34 2.41 -21.00
N ALA A 114 -3.09 1.89 -22.20
CA ALA A 114 -2.48 2.65 -23.29
C ALA A 114 -3.35 3.81 -23.82
N LYS A 115 -4.61 3.91 -23.38
CA LYS A 115 -5.57 4.94 -23.78
C LYS A 115 -5.89 5.93 -22.67
N LEU A 116 -5.27 5.76 -21.51
CA LEU A 116 -5.50 6.62 -20.36
C LEU A 116 -5.04 8.05 -20.67
N ALA A 117 -5.73 9.05 -20.09
CA ALA A 117 -5.31 10.44 -20.19
C ALA A 117 -3.91 10.61 -19.56
N ALA A 118 -3.20 11.64 -20.02
CA ALA A 118 -1.88 11.98 -19.45
C ALA A 118 -1.96 12.40 -17.98
N ASP A 119 -3.12 12.92 -17.57
CA ASP A 119 -3.43 13.36 -16.21
C ASP A 119 -4.76 12.73 -15.78
N VAL A 120 -4.71 11.88 -14.76
CA VAL A 120 -5.80 11.03 -14.33
C VAL A 120 -6.38 11.64 -13.07
N ASN A 121 -7.51 12.34 -13.21
CA ASN A 121 -8.22 12.99 -12.12
C ASN A 121 -9.51 12.24 -11.76
N ASP A 122 -10.02 12.43 -10.54
CA ASP A 122 -11.26 11.79 -10.04
C ASP A 122 -11.20 10.25 -10.11
N HIS A 123 -10.07 9.64 -9.72
CA HIS A 123 -9.91 8.18 -9.68
C HIS A 123 -9.52 7.67 -8.29
N SER A 124 -9.90 6.42 -8.01
CA SER A 124 -9.36 5.65 -6.90
C SER A 124 -8.34 4.65 -7.42
N ALA A 125 -7.16 4.62 -6.82
CA ALA A 125 -6.09 3.67 -7.06
C ALA A 125 -6.10 2.61 -5.97
N TYR A 126 -5.90 1.37 -6.38
CA TYR A 126 -5.92 0.20 -5.52
C TYR A 126 -4.59 -0.51 -5.64
N PHE A 127 -3.93 -0.68 -4.51
CA PHE A 127 -2.65 -1.37 -4.36
C PHE A 127 -2.84 -2.56 -3.45
N TYR A 128 -2.79 -3.76 -4.02
CA TYR A 128 -2.91 -5.01 -3.29
C TYR A 128 -1.55 -5.71 -3.19
N THR A 129 -1.23 -6.24 -2.00
CA THR A 129 -0.06 -7.11 -1.76
C THR A 129 -0.32 -8.04 -0.58
N GLU A 130 0.59 -8.98 -0.32
CA GLU A 130 0.57 -9.83 0.87
C GLU A 130 1.87 -9.69 1.67
N VAL A 131 1.76 -9.29 2.93
CA VAL A 131 2.92 -9.23 3.84
C VAL A 131 3.02 -10.52 4.63
N LYS A 132 4.20 -11.14 4.62
CA LYS A 132 4.46 -12.43 5.25
C LYS A 132 5.19 -12.27 6.57
N PHE A 133 4.62 -12.87 7.62
CA PHE A 133 5.19 -12.91 8.96
C PHE A 133 5.37 -14.37 9.41
N SER A 134 6.39 -14.64 10.23
CA SER A 134 6.71 -16.00 10.71
C SER A 134 5.92 -16.42 11.96
N LYS A 135 5.16 -15.49 12.55
CA LYS A 135 4.34 -15.69 13.74
C LYS A 135 3.24 -14.64 13.80
N ASP A 136 2.21 -14.90 14.59
CA ASP A 136 1.20 -13.92 14.91
C ASP A 136 1.83 -12.71 15.63
N GLN A 137 1.43 -11.50 15.24
CA GLN A 137 1.87 -10.25 15.84
C GLN A 137 0.68 -9.32 16.06
N LYS A 138 0.59 -8.75 17.25
CA LYS A 138 -0.49 -7.83 17.64
C LYS A 138 -0.01 -6.39 17.59
N GLY A 139 -0.86 -5.50 17.12
CA GLY A 139 -0.60 -4.07 17.11
C GLY A 139 0.66 -3.65 16.37
N VAL A 140 0.96 -4.31 15.23
CA VAL A 140 2.09 -3.97 14.37
C VAL A 140 1.87 -2.57 13.81
N THR A 141 2.86 -1.69 13.99
CA THR A 141 2.81 -0.32 13.49
C THR A 141 2.93 -0.31 11.96
N MET A 142 2.00 0.38 11.33
CA MET A 142 1.97 0.64 9.91
C MET A 142 1.87 2.12 9.66
N LYS A 143 2.41 2.55 8.53
CA LYS A 143 2.40 3.95 8.11
C LYS A 143 1.89 4.06 6.69
N VAL A 144 1.15 5.12 6.43
CA VAL A 144 0.64 5.42 5.09
C VAL A 144 0.70 6.92 4.82
N GLY A 145 0.90 7.26 3.56
CA GLY A 145 0.79 8.60 3.03
C GLY A 145 -0.05 8.60 1.78
N SER A 146 -0.72 9.70 1.51
CA SER A 146 -1.58 9.82 0.32
C SER A 146 -1.71 11.24 -0.17
N ASP A 147 -2.00 11.33 -1.46
CA ASP A 147 -2.50 12.52 -2.14
C ASP A 147 -3.60 12.03 -3.07
N ASP A 148 -4.89 12.14 -2.78
CA ASP A 148 -5.53 12.86 -1.68
C ASP A 148 -5.85 11.95 -0.47
N SER A 149 -6.97 11.24 -0.55
CA SER A 149 -7.55 10.50 0.57
C SER A 149 -7.10 9.04 0.60
N VAL A 150 -7.21 8.38 1.76
CA VAL A 150 -6.73 7.00 1.92
C VAL A 150 -7.65 6.11 2.74
N LYS A 151 -7.70 4.83 2.37
CA LYS A 151 -8.31 3.76 3.15
C LYS A 151 -7.45 2.50 3.04
N VAL A 152 -7.20 1.83 4.17
CA VAL A 152 -6.34 0.65 4.23
C VAL A 152 -7.10 -0.51 4.86
N TRP A 153 -7.01 -1.66 4.21
CA TRP A 153 -7.49 -2.93 4.73
C TRP A 153 -6.33 -3.86 4.99
N VAL A 154 -6.42 -4.61 6.08
CA VAL A 154 -5.52 -5.70 6.44
C VAL A 154 -6.37 -6.92 6.78
N ASN A 155 -6.08 -8.07 6.16
CA ASN A 155 -6.84 -9.31 6.37
C ASN A 155 -8.36 -9.14 6.13
N GLY A 156 -8.75 -8.34 5.12
CA GLY A 156 -10.14 -8.07 4.78
C GLY A 156 -10.86 -7.06 5.68
N ALA A 157 -10.22 -6.55 6.73
CA ALA A 157 -10.82 -5.54 7.62
C ALA A 157 -10.24 -4.16 7.32
N ALA A 158 -11.09 -3.13 7.21
CA ALA A 158 -10.64 -1.75 7.12
C ALA A 158 -10.05 -1.32 8.47
N VAL A 159 -8.73 -1.10 8.52
CA VAL A 159 -7.99 -0.78 9.75
C VAL A 159 -7.59 0.68 9.84
N HIS A 160 -7.59 1.40 8.73
CA HIS A 160 -7.29 2.84 8.69
C HIS A 160 -8.08 3.53 7.58
N LYS A 161 -8.47 4.79 7.85
CA LYS A 161 -9.13 5.67 6.89
C LYS A 161 -8.82 7.11 7.22
N ASN A 162 -8.54 7.91 6.21
CA ASN A 162 -8.44 9.35 6.31
C ASN A 162 -9.07 9.99 5.05
N ALA A 163 -10.32 10.44 5.20
CA ALA A 163 -11.11 11.05 4.12
C ALA A 163 -10.84 12.56 4.06
N VAL A 164 -9.73 12.94 3.43
CA VAL A 164 -9.27 14.33 3.32
C VAL A 164 -8.64 14.56 1.95
N ASP A 165 -8.84 15.76 1.40
CA ASP A 165 -8.10 16.25 0.23
C ASP A 165 -6.79 16.89 0.73
N ARG A 166 -5.64 16.37 0.29
CA ARG A 166 -4.33 16.75 0.84
C ARG A 166 -3.23 16.45 -0.16
N GLY A 167 -2.17 17.25 -0.13
CA GLY A 167 -0.96 16.97 -0.89
C GLY A 167 -0.10 15.84 -0.29
N ALA A 168 0.77 15.27 -1.13
CA ALA A 168 1.75 14.27 -0.73
C ALA A 168 2.68 14.77 0.39
N GLY A 169 2.91 13.94 1.42
CA GLY A 169 3.71 14.33 2.58
C GLY A 169 4.47 13.18 3.26
N ASP A 170 4.97 12.22 2.49
CA ASP A 170 5.54 10.96 3.03
C ASP A 170 4.53 10.23 3.94
N PHE A 171 4.97 9.52 4.97
CA PHE A 171 4.11 8.89 5.98
C PHE A 171 3.40 9.92 6.86
N GLN A 172 2.23 10.35 6.41
CA GLN A 172 1.39 11.31 7.11
C GLN A 172 0.54 10.66 8.22
N ASP A 173 0.20 9.37 8.06
CA ASP A 173 -0.65 8.65 9.00
C ASP A 173 0.09 7.43 9.59
N THR A 174 -0.17 7.13 10.86
CA THR A 174 0.33 5.94 11.56
C THR A 174 -0.82 5.22 12.24
N PHE A 175 -0.91 3.91 12.05
CA PHE A 175 -1.97 3.07 12.62
C PHE A 175 -1.39 1.71 13.01
N LYS A 176 -2.23 0.88 13.64
CA LYS A 176 -1.85 -0.46 14.09
C LYS A 176 -2.77 -1.51 13.48
N ALA A 177 -2.20 -2.66 13.14
CA ALA A 177 -2.96 -3.82 12.67
C ALA A 177 -2.45 -5.10 13.30
N ASP A 178 -3.32 -6.09 13.40
CA ASP A 178 -2.97 -7.44 13.82
C ASP A 178 -2.62 -8.29 12.60
N LEU A 179 -1.49 -8.98 12.69
CA LEU A 179 -0.97 -9.86 11.66
C LEU A 179 -0.94 -11.31 12.14
N LYS A 180 -1.24 -12.21 11.22
CA LYS A 180 -1.23 -13.66 11.42
C LYS A 180 0.10 -14.22 10.90
N ASN A 181 0.49 -15.38 11.41
CA ASN A 181 1.51 -16.21 10.79
C ASN A 181 1.14 -16.53 9.33
N GLY A 182 2.10 -16.41 8.42
CA GLY A 182 1.91 -16.56 6.99
C GLY A 182 1.58 -15.24 6.30
N ASN A 183 0.81 -15.33 5.22
CA ASN A 183 0.50 -14.20 4.35
C ASN A 183 -0.70 -13.40 4.90
N ASN A 184 -0.57 -12.08 4.89
CA ASN A 184 -1.61 -11.16 5.30
C ASN A 184 -1.96 -10.25 4.12
N PRO A 185 -3.17 -10.38 3.53
CA PRO A 185 -3.65 -9.47 2.50
C PRO A 185 -3.67 -8.03 2.98
N VAL A 186 -3.12 -7.13 2.17
CA VAL A 186 -3.15 -5.70 2.36
C VAL A 186 -3.71 -5.06 1.10
N LEU A 187 -4.74 -4.24 1.26
CA LEU A 187 -5.26 -3.37 0.21
C LEU A 187 -5.12 -1.93 0.67
N VAL A 188 -4.48 -1.09 -0.15
CA VAL A 188 -4.43 0.35 0.04
C VAL A 188 -5.22 0.99 -1.10
N LYS A 189 -6.24 1.77 -0.74
CA LYS A 189 -6.92 2.68 -1.65
C LYS A 189 -6.39 4.08 -1.43
N VAL A 190 -6.00 4.76 -2.50
CA VAL A 190 -5.82 6.21 -2.51
C VAL A 190 -6.77 6.79 -3.54
N SER A 191 -7.63 7.71 -3.13
CA SER A 191 -8.51 8.40 -4.09
C SER A 191 -8.06 9.83 -4.27
N GLU A 192 -7.89 10.21 -5.52
CA GLU A 192 -7.43 11.51 -5.96
C GLU A 192 -8.58 12.32 -6.55
N ARG A 193 -8.53 13.62 -6.28
CA ARG A 193 -9.47 14.62 -6.77
C ARG A 193 -8.90 15.36 -7.96
N GLY A 194 -7.64 15.79 -7.83
CA GLY A 194 -6.87 16.35 -8.92
C GLY A 194 -5.52 16.90 -8.49
N GLY A 195 -4.61 17.07 -9.45
CA GLY A 195 -3.27 17.57 -9.19
C GLY A 195 -2.25 16.44 -9.03
N GLY A 196 -1.55 16.38 -7.90
CA GLY A 196 -0.61 15.29 -7.63
C GLY A 196 -1.35 14.04 -7.19
N TRP A 197 -0.85 12.85 -7.56
CA TRP A 197 -1.39 11.59 -7.07
C TRP A 197 -0.30 10.72 -6.48
N SER A 198 -0.35 10.49 -5.16
CA SER A 198 0.71 9.76 -4.47
C SER A 198 0.24 8.77 -3.42
N MET A 199 1.05 7.72 -3.23
CA MET A 199 0.90 6.76 -2.14
C MET A 199 2.26 6.38 -1.55
N PHE A 200 2.28 6.25 -0.22
CA PHE A 200 3.36 5.59 0.51
C PHE A 200 2.76 4.58 1.48
N PHE A 201 3.37 3.41 1.62
CA PHE A 201 2.99 2.44 2.63
C PHE A 201 4.22 1.81 3.28
N GLY A 202 4.14 1.55 4.57
CA GLY A 202 5.18 0.90 5.35
C GLY A 202 4.57 0.03 6.44
N VAL A 203 5.30 -1.02 6.80
CA VAL A 203 4.95 -1.94 7.89
C VAL A 203 6.22 -2.28 8.68
N ASP A 204 6.15 -2.19 10.00
CA ASP A 204 7.28 -2.51 10.87
C ASP A 204 7.52 -4.03 10.93
N GLY A 205 8.78 -4.43 11.17
CA GLY A 205 9.15 -5.84 11.42
C GLY A 205 9.79 -6.60 10.25
N ASP A 206 10.36 -5.88 9.27
CA ASP A 206 11.00 -6.42 8.05
C ASP A 206 10.24 -7.61 7.43
N PRO A 207 9.00 -7.41 6.99
CA PRO A 207 8.21 -8.51 6.44
C PRO A 207 8.78 -8.99 5.11
N GLY A 208 8.66 -10.30 4.88
CA GLY A 208 8.71 -10.80 3.51
C GLY A 208 7.53 -10.22 2.74
N VAL A 209 7.76 -9.34 1.77
CA VAL A 209 6.69 -8.86 0.89
C VAL A 209 6.53 -9.86 -0.24
N THR A 210 5.34 -10.45 -0.32
CA THR A 210 4.96 -11.39 -1.38
C THR A 210 3.80 -10.83 -2.16
N VAL A 211 3.85 -11.00 -3.48
CA VAL A 211 2.76 -10.56 -4.34
C VAL A 211 2.03 -11.76 -4.87
N VAL A 212 0.71 -11.69 -4.86
CA VAL A 212 -0.09 -12.60 -5.67
C VAL A 212 0.25 -12.31 -7.11
N ALA A 213 0.88 -13.27 -7.78
CA ALA A 213 1.30 -13.13 -9.17
C ALA A 213 0.15 -12.56 -10.02
N VAL A 214 0.35 -11.34 -10.52
CA VAL A 214 -0.46 -10.76 -11.57
C VAL A 214 0.28 -11.07 -12.85
N GLU A 215 -0.26 -12.00 -13.64
CA GLU A 215 0.37 -12.43 -14.87
C GLU A 215 0.48 -11.24 -15.84
N PRO A 216 1.67 -10.94 -16.40
CA PRO A 216 1.80 -9.92 -17.42
C PRO A 216 0.96 -10.29 -18.63
N VAL A 217 0.21 -9.33 -19.19
CA VAL A 217 -0.43 -9.53 -20.50
C VAL A 217 0.64 -9.92 -21.52
N GLY A 218 0.47 -11.11 -22.11
CA GLY A 218 1.36 -11.62 -23.15
C GLY A 218 2.46 -12.58 -22.69
N LYS A 219 2.56 -12.92 -21.39
CA LYS A 219 3.29 -14.15 -21.01
C LYS A 219 2.36 -15.35 -21.13
N LEU A 220 2.65 -16.22 -22.10
CA LEU A 220 2.15 -17.60 -22.05
C LEU A 220 2.57 -18.16 -20.68
N THR A 221 1.60 -18.56 -19.86
CA THR A 221 1.87 -19.43 -18.72
C THR A 221 2.56 -20.66 -19.28
N THR A 222 3.88 -20.76 -19.16
CA THR A 222 4.58 -22.01 -19.44
C THR A 222 4.21 -22.97 -18.31
N SER A 223 3.11 -23.68 -18.50
CA SER A 223 2.78 -24.87 -17.75
C SER A 223 3.79 -25.97 -18.10
N TRP A 224 5.01 -25.86 -17.58
CA TRP A 224 5.90 -27.02 -17.45
C TRP A 224 5.43 -27.79 -16.23
N GLY A 225 4.35 -28.56 -16.44
CA GLY A 225 3.91 -29.58 -15.50
C GLY A 225 5.03 -30.60 -15.30
N ASN A 226 5.38 -30.80 -14.04
CA ASN A 226 5.90 -32.04 -13.45
C ASN A 226 6.46 -33.08 -14.45
N VAL A 227 7.70 -32.90 -14.90
CA VAL A 227 8.48 -34.06 -15.34
C VAL A 227 8.89 -34.80 -14.08
N LYS A 228 8.15 -35.88 -13.76
CA LYS A 228 8.52 -36.84 -12.72
C LYS A 228 9.92 -37.38 -13.05
N ALA A 229 10.87 -37.11 -12.18
CA ALA A 229 12.05 -37.95 -12.08
C ALA A 229 11.60 -39.27 -11.46
N THR A 230 11.60 -40.33 -12.26
CA THR A 230 11.63 -41.71 -11.76
C THR A 230 12.91 -42.31 -12.32
N TYR A 231 13.82 -42.69 -11.41
CA TYR A 231 14.94 -43.58 -11.70
C TYR A 231 14.42 -44.96 -12.09
#